data_AF-A0A7K3H9T7-F1
#
_entry.id   AF-A0A7K3H9T7-F1
#
_cell.length_a   1.000
_cell.length_b   1.000
_cell.length_c   1.000
_cell.angle_alpha   90.00
_cell.angle_beta   90.00
_cell.angle_gamma   90.00
#
_symmetry.space_group_name_H-M   'P 1'
#
loop_
_entity.id
_entity.type
_entity.pdbx_description
1 polymer ?
#
loop_
_entity_poly.entity_id
_entity_poly.type
_entity_poly.pdbx_seq_one_letter_code
_entity_poly.pdbx_strand_id
1 'polypeptide(L)'
;FSFRRSSPAGDLTADNGQHVHLRCCTAYRALLERVGAAGLAPVQHRLDVPVLDAARNRAGRLRRSALPVPLHLAGSLARYPHL
;
A
#
# COMPACT_ATOMS: atom_id res chain seq x y z
N PHE A 1 -10.10 -5.68 3.38
CA PHE A 1 -11.38 -4.97 3.51
C PHE A 1 -11.54 -4.51 4.95
N SER A 2 -11.56 -3.21 5.20
CA SER A 2 -11.81 -2.66 6.53
C SER A 2 -13.26 -2.94 6.93
N PHE A 3 -13.52 -3.22 8.20
CA PHE A 3 -14.86 -3.57 8.70
C PHE A 3 -15.12 -2.92 10.05
N ARG A 4 -16.40 -2.70 10.37
CA ARG A 4 -16.82 -2.20 11.67
C ARG A 4 -17.23 -3.36 12.56
N ARG A 5 -16.83 -3.30 13.83
CA ARG A 5 -17.30 -4.20 14.89
C ARG A 5 -17.45 -3.44 16.19
N SER A 6 -18.41 -3.84 17.01
CA SER A 6 -18.49 -3.33 18.38
C SER A 6 -17.37 -3.94 19.22
N SER A 7 -16.82 -3.14 20.13
CA SER A 7 -15.78 -3.56 21.08
C SER A 7 -16.10 -3.04 22.49
N PRO A 8 -15.48 -3.57 23.55
CA PRO A 8 -15.66 -3.07 24.91
C PRO A 8 -15.31 -1.58 25.09
N ALA A 9 -14.50 -1.00 24.19
CA ALA A 9 -14.14 0.41 24.17
C ALA A 9 -15.04 1.27 23.25
N GLY A 10 -16.12 0.68 22.71
CA GLY A 10 -17.01 1.31 21.72
C GLY A 10 -16.87 0.70 20.32
N ASP A 11 -17.57 1.28 19.34
CA ASP A 11 -17.50 0.82 17.95
C ASP A 11 -16.11 1.06 17.36
N LEU A 12 -15.52 -0.01 16.82
CA LEU A 12 -14.20 -0.02 16.22
C LEU A 12 -14.31 -0.22 14.71
N THR A 13 -13.60 0.61 13.96
CA THR A 13 -13.29 0.31 12.56
C THR A 13 -11.93 -0.40 12.52
N ALA A 14 -11.93 -1.68 12.17
CA ALA A 14 -10.72 -2.45 11.96
C ALA A 14 -10.25 -2.25 10.53
N ASP A 15 -9.04 -1.71 10.35
CA ASP A 15 -8.41 -1.68 9.05
C ASP A 15 -7.82 -3.06 8.72
N ASN A 16 -8.31 -3.64 7.62
CA ASN A 16 -7.80 -4.89 7.05
C ASN A 16 -7.25 -4.58 5.64
N GLY A 17 -6.72 -3.37 5.48
CA GLY A 17 -6.11 -2.88 4.26
C GLY A 17 -4.84 -3.65 3.89
N GLN A 18 -4.42 -3.51 2.63
CA GLN A 18 -3.13 -4.04 2.21
C GLN A 18 -2.01 -3.20 2.82
N HIS A 19 -1.16 -3.80 3.63
CA HIS A 19 0.02 -3.13 4.18
C HIS A 19 1.16 -3.14 3.16
N VAL A 20 1.70 -1.96 2.84
CA VAL A 20 2.90 -1.82 2.01
C VAL A 20 4.14 -1.84 2.91
N HIS A 21 5.18 -2.56 2.50
CA HIS A 21 6.50 -2.45 3.11
C HIS A 21 7.53 -2.08 2.05
N LEU A 22 8.56 -1.35 2.47
CA LEU A 22 9.62 -0.84 1.60
C LEU A 22 10.95 -1.54 1.90
N ARG A 23 11.97 -1.28 1.08
CA ARG A 23 13.33 -1.80 1.31
C ARG A 23 13.91 -1.37 2.65
N CYS A 24 13.54 -0.19 3.16
CA CYS A 24 13.98 0.30 4.47
C CYS A 24 13.32 -0.43 5.65
N CYS A 25 12.28 -1.23 5.45
CA CYS A 25 11.63 -2.03 6.49
C CYS A 25 12.44 -3.29 6.81
N THR A 26 13.70 -3.12 7.20
CA THR A 26 14.68 -4.20 7.35
C THR A 26 14.28 -5.22 8.41
N ALA A 27 13.72 -4.77 9.55
CA ALA A 27 13.25 -5.66 10.62
C ALA A 27 12.11 -6.58 10.15
N TYR A 28 11.13 -6.05 9.42
CA TYR A 28 10.02 -6.83 8.89
C TYR A 28 10.49 -7.84 7.83
N ARG A 29 11.38 -7.41 6.93
CA ARG A 29 11.98 -8.32 5.93
C ARG A 29 12.77 -9.43 6.61
N ALA A 30 13.58 -9.13 7.63
CA ALA A 30 14.32 -10.14 8.38
C ALA A 30 13.39 -11.14 9.10
N LEU A 31 12.23 -10.68 9.60
CA LEU A 31 11.21 -11.57 10.15
C LEU A 31 10.65 -12.51 9.06
N LEU A 32 10.31 -12.00 7.89
CA LEU A 32 9.79 -12.80 6.78
C LEU A 32 10.78 -13.87 6.31
N GLU A 33 12.07 -13.54 6.24
CA GLU A 33 13.11 -14.53 5.94
C GLU A 33 13.15 -15.62 7.01
N ARG A 34 13.15 -15.24 8.30
CA ARG A 34 13.21 -16.20 9.43
C ARG A 34 12.04 -17.18 9.47
N VAL A 35 10.85 -16.75 9.08
CA VAL A 35 9.64 -17.59 9.08
C VAL A 35 9.36 -18.25 7.72
N GLY A 36 10.27 -18.12 6.75
CA GLY A 36 10.12 -18.70 5.42
C GLY A 36 9.01 -18.07 4.56
N ALA A 37 8.56 -16.86 4.92
CA ALA A 37 7.45 -16.17 4.26
C ALA A 37 7.89 -15.07 3.28
N ALA A 38 9.20 -14.90 3.03
CA ALA A 38 9.71 -13.86 2.13
C ALA A 38 9.10 -13.92 0.71
N GLY A 39 8.87 -15.12 0.18
CA GLY A 39 8.22 -15.32 -1.12
C GLY A 39 6.74 -14.92 -1.17
N LEU A 40 6.08 -14.79 -0.01
CA LEU A 40 4.67 -14.39 0.08
C LEU A 40 4.49 -12.87 0.09
N ALA A 41 5.56 -12.12 0.33
CA ALA A 41 5.55 -10.66 0.36
C ALA A 41 6.73 -10.07 -0.42
N PRO A 42 6.77 -10.25 -1.76
CA PRO A 42 7.88 -9.77 -2.58
C PRO A 42 7.95 -8.24 -2.62
N VAL A 43 9.17 -7.70 -2.67
CA VAL A 43 9.38 -6.27 -2.92
C VAL A 43 9.48 -6.00 -4.41
N GLN A 44 8.56 -5.18 -4.90
CA GLN A 44 8.52 -4.75 -6.29
C GLN A 44 9.79 -3.98 -6.68
N HIS A 45 10.25 -4.15 -7.92
CA HIS A 45 11.42 -3.43 -8.43
C HIS A 45 11.20 -1.91 -8.42
N ARG A 46 10.02 -1.47 -8.85
CA ARG A 46 9.54 -0.07 -8.86
C ARG A 46 8.24 0.04 -8.08
N LEU A 47 7.94 1.24 -7.59
CA LEU A 47 6.67 1.54 -6.95
C LEU A 47 5.54 1.38 -7.96
N ASP A 48 4.60 0.50 -7.63
CA ASP A 48 3.36 0.31 -8.37
C ASP A 48 2.27 -0.17 -7.40
N VAL A 49 1.33 0.72 -7.05
CA VAL A 49 0.36 0.48 -5.98
C VAL A 49 -1.05 0.85 -6.46
N PRO A 50 -1.98 -0.12 -6.57
CA PRO A 50 -3.39 0.19 -6.77
C PRO A 50 -3.98 0.76 -5.49
N VAL A 51 -4.86 1.76 -5.61
CA VAL A 51 -5.59 2.36 -4.49
C VAL A 51 -7.07 2.31 -4.82
N LEU A 52 -7.87 1.74 -3.93
CA LEU A 52 -9.32 1.65 -4.07
C LEU A 52 -9.98 2.47 -2.97
N ASP A 53 -10.75 3.46 -3.37
CA ASP A 53 -11.75 4.10 -2.51
C ASP A 53 -13.05 3.31 -2.63
N ALA A 54 -13.28 2.43 -1.66
CA ALA A 54 -14.45 1.56 -1.62
C ALA A 54 -15.76 2.34 -1.40
N ALA A 55 -15.72 3.50 -0.73
CA ALA A 55 -16.91 4.30 -0.48
C ALA A 55 -17.39 5.01 -1.75
N ARG A 56 -16.45 5.48 -2.59
CA ARG A 56 -16.76 6.17 -3.85
C ARG A 56 -16.72 5.24 -5.07
N ASN A 57 -16.37 3.97 -4.87
CA ASN A 57 -16.11 3.00 -5.93
C ASN A 57 -15.13 3.54 -7.00
N ARG A 58 -14.05 4.19 -6.55
CA ARG A 58 -13.03 4.79 -7.44
C ARG A 58 -11.70 4.08 -7.25
N ALA A 59 -11.07 3.69 -8.36
CA ALA A 59 -9.75 3.10 -8.36
C ALA A 59 -8.72 4.08 -8.94
N GLY A 60 -7.62 4.26 -8.22
CA GLY A 60 -6.43 4.98 -8.64
C GLY A 60 -5.20 4.08 -8.63
N ARG A 61 -4.08 4.58 -9.17
CA ARG A 61 -2.80 3.86 -9.16
C ARG A 61 -1.64 4.83 -8.97
N LEU A 62 -0.74 4.51 -8.05
CA LEU A 62 0.51 5.23 -7.85
C LEU A 62 1.64 4.43 -8.47
N ARG A 63 2.23 4.94 -9.56
CA ARG A 63 3.32 4.28 -10.29
C ARG A 63 4.49 5.22 -10.50
N ARG A 64 5.70 4.74 -10.19
CA ARG A 64 6.95 5.44 -10.51
C ARG A 64 7.35 5.22 -11.97
N SER A 65 7.61 6.31 -12.70
CA SER A 65 8.20 6.31 -14.04
C SER A 65 9.74 6.24 -13.98
N ALA A 66 10.40 6.15 -15.14
CA ALA A 66 11.86 6.17 -15.23
C ALA A 66 12.47 7.59 -15.21
N LEU A 67 11.64 8.63 -15.18
CA LEU A 67 12.11 10.02 -15.18
C LEU A 67 12.79 10.37 -13.84
N PRO A 68 13.70 11.36 -13.81
CA PRO A 68 14.33 11.83 -12.57
C PRO A 68 13.33 12.53 -11.65
N VAL A 69 13.78 12.86 -10.43
CA VAL A 69 13.02 13.73 -9.53
C VAL A 69 12.89 15.13 -10.16
N PRO A 70 11.72 15.79 -10.09
CA PRO A 70 10.47 15.35 -9.45
C PRO A 70 9.52 14.57 -10.40
N LEU A 71 9.85 14.45 -11.68
CA LEU A 71 8.97 13.90 -12.73
C LEU A 71 8.66 12.40 -12.59
N HIS A 72 9.44 11.67 -11.79
CA HIS A 72 9.26 10.24 -11.51
C HIS A 72 7.85 9.86 -11.02
N LEU A 73 7.08 10.78 -10.42
CA LEU A 73 5.69 10.56 -10.01
C LEU A 73 4.68 11.52 -10.64
N ALA A 74 5.14 12.57 -11.34
CA ALA A 74 4.28 13.66 -11.81
C ALA A 74 3.08 13.16 -12.62
N GLY A 75 3.30 12.28 -13.60
CA GLY A 75 2.21 11.72 -14.40
C GLY A 75 1.25 10.81 -13.63
N SER A 76 1.72 10.17 -12.54
CA SER A 76 0.83 9.37 -11.69
C SER A 76 -0.05 10.26 -10.84
N LEU A 77 0.52 11.32 -10.26
CA LEU A 77 -0.19 12.28 -9.42
C LEU A 77 -1.21 13.09 -10.24
N ALA A 78 -0.84 13.55 -11.45
CA ALA A 78 -1.73 14.30 -12.33
C ALA A 78 -3.00 13.54 -12.76
N ARG A 79 -2.98 12.20 -12.70
CA ARG A 79 -4.12 11.33 -13.04
C ARG A 79 -4.73 10.65 -11.83
N TYR A 80 -4.26 10.98 -10.63
CA TYR A 80 -4.65 10.25 -9.43
C TYR A 80 -6.03 10.73 -8.97
N PRO A 81 -7.05 9.86 -8.93
CA PRO A 81 -8.44 10.29 -8.74
C PRO A 81 -8.79 10.69 -7.30
N HIS A 82 -7.85 10.53 -6.35
CA HIS A 82 -8.05 10.84 -4.94
C HIS A 82 -7.31 12.11 -4.48
N LEU A 83 -6.65 12.80 -5.42
CA LEU A 83 -6.18 14.19 -5.27
C LEU A 83 -7.21 15.10 -5.94
#